data_AF-A0A1B6L306-F1
#
_entry.id   AF-A0A1B6L306-F1
#
_cell.length_a   1.000
_cell.length_b   1.000
_cell.length_c   1.000
_cell.angle_alpha   90.00
_cell.angle_beta   90.00
_cell.angle_gamma   90.00
#
_symmetry.space_group_name_H-M   'P 1'
#
loop_
_entity.id
_entity.type
_entity.pdbx_description
1 polymer ?
#
loop_
_entity_poly.entity_id
_entity_poly.type
_entity_poly.pdbx_seq_one_letter_code
_entity_poly.pdbx_strand_id
1 'polypeptide(L)'
;CKNVKPSEALDHVAGYCLALDLTATNLLEEAKKKGLPWDLSKGFDTACPVSQFVPKQAIPDPSNVRMWCRINGEMTTDTNTSGMIFSVGELVSYISQFMTLEPLDLLL
;
A
#
# COMPACT_ATOMS: atom_id res chain seq x y z
N CYS A 1 -13.52 6.33 -7.98
CA CYS A 1 -12.64 5.71 -9.00
C CYS A 1 -13.14 4.27 -9.23
N LYS A 2 -13.55 3.92 -10.47
CA LYS A 2 -14.13 2.61 -10.82
C LYS A 2 -13.83 2.29 -12.28
N ASN A 3 -13.35 1.07 -12.57
CA ASN A 3 -12.99 0.61 -13.92
C ASN A 3 -12.06 1.58 -14.69
N VAL A 4 -11.08 2.16 -14.00
CA VAL A 4 -10.18 3.17 -14.57
C VAL A 4 -9.08 2.50 -15.40
N LYS A 5 -8.70 3.08 -16.53
CA LYS A 5 -7.60 2.57 -17.37
C LYS A 5 -6.25 2.90 -16.73
N PRO A 6 -5.19 2.08 -16.95
CA PRO A 6 -3.86 2.37 -16.39
C PRO A 6 -3.33 3.77 -16.75
N SER A 7 -3.61 4.26 -17.96
CA SER A 7 -3.19 5.59 -18.42
C SER A 7 -3.85 6.76 -17.70
N GLU A 8 -5.03 6.54 -17.09
CA GLU A 8 -5.82 7.54 -16.38
C GLU A 8 -5.68 7.39 -14.85
N ALA A 9 -5.10 6.26 -14.39
CA ALA A 9 -5.10 5.87 -12.99
C ALA A 9 -4.42 6.89 -12.07
N LEU A 10 -3.29 7.47 -12.51
CA LEU A 10 -2.57 8.46 -11.71
C LEU A 10 -3.36 9.78 -11.56
N ASP A 11 -4.31 10.09 -12.44
CA ASP A 11 -5.14 11.30 -12.30
C ASP A 11 -6.13 11.21 -11.14
N HIS A 12 -6.42 10.00 -10.68
CA HIS A 12 -7.24 9.74 -9.50
C HIS A 12 -6.44 9.73 -8.18
N VAL A 13 -5.11 9.87 -8.23
CA VAL A 13 -4.25 9.87 -7.03
C VAL A 13 -4.12 11.30 -6.49
N ALA A 14 -4.59 11.52 -5.26
CA ALA A 14 -4.45 12.81 -4.57
C ALA A 14 -3.01 13.03 -4.03
N GLY A 15 -2.37 11.95 -3.58
CA GLY A 15 -1.04 11.96 -2.99
C GLY A 15 -0.69 10.61 -2.39
N TYR A 16 0.26 10.62 -1.46
CA TYR A 16 0.88 9.42 -0.91
C TYR A 16 1.03 9.53 0.61
N CYS A 17 1.24 8.40 1.27
CA CYS A 17 1.73 8.33 2.64
C CYS A 17 2.65 7.12 2.78
N LEU A 18 3.59 7.16 3.72
CA LEU A 18 4.32 5.97 4.14
C LEU A 18 3.46 5.21 5.14
N ALA A 19 3.29 3.91 4.93
CA ALA A 19 2.48 3.06 5.79
C ALA A 19 3.26 1.81 6.23
N LEU A 20 2.87 1.24 7.37
CA LEU A 20 3.31 -0.07 7.83
C LEU A 20 2.13 -1.04 7.77
N ASP A 21 2.25 -2.11 6.99
CA ASP A 21 1.30 -3.22 6.97
C ASP A 21 1.66 -4.22 8.08
N LEU A 22 1.26 -3.91 9.32
CA LEU A 22 1.58 -4.75 10.46
C LEU A 22 0.82 -6.07 10.38
N THR A 23 1.53 -7.15 10.63
CA THR A 23 1.02 -8.51 10.44
C THR A 23 1.23 -9.33 11.69
N ALA A 24 0.16 -9.92 12.23
CA ALA A 24 0.28 -10.95 13.26
C ALA A 24 0.65 -12.29 12.60
N THR A 25 1.95 -12.51 12.37
CA THR A 25 2.47 -13.62 11.55
C THR A 25 1.99 -15.00 12.00
N ASN A 26 1.89 -15.23 13.32
CA ASN A 26 1.37 -16.48 13.88
C ASN A 26 -0.09 -16.74 13.44
N LEU A 27 -0.95 -15.72 13.51
CA LEU A 27 -2.35 -15.82 13.09
C LEU A 27 -2.46 -15.97 11.56
N LEU A 28 -1.61 -15.28 10.81
CA LEU A 28 -1.57 -15.38 9.34
C LEU A 28 -1.21 -16.82 8.90
N GLU A 29 -0.21 -17.43 9.54
CA GLU A 29 0.20 -18.81 9.23
C GLU A 29 -0.89 -19.82 9.57
N GLU A 30 -1.58 -19.65 10.70
CA GLU A 30 -2.70 -20.50 11.07
C GLU A 30 -3.88 -20.36 10.08
N ALA A 31 -4.23 -19.12 9.73
CA ALA A 31 -5.29 -18.85 8.76
C ALA A 31 -5.00 -19.48 7.40
N LYS A 32 -3.76 -19.35 6.89
CA LYS A 32 -3.31 -19.99 5.65
C LYS A 32 -3.46 -21.51 5.69
N LYS A 33 -3.02 -22.16 6.78
CA LYS A 33 -3.12 -23.63 6.94
C LYS A 33 -4.57 -24.13 6.93
N LYS A 34 -5.49 -23.33 7.45
CA LYS A 34 -6.90 -23.67 7.58
C LYS A 34 -7.77 -23.16 6.42
N GLY A 35 -7.20 -22.41 5.46
CA GLY A 35 -7.96 -21.76 4.39
C GLY A 35 -8.94 -20.68 4.89
N LEU A 36 -8.62 -20.04 6.01
CA LEU A 36 -9.46 -19.01 6.63
C LEU A 36 -9.11 -17.60 6.09
N PRO A 37 -10.04 -16.64 6.21
CA PRO A 37 -9.78 -15.23 5.96
C PRO A 37 -8.63 -14.67 6.82
N TRP A 38 -8.00 -13.59 6.36
CA TRP A 38 -6.80 -13.02 6.99
C TRP A 38 -7.11 -11.86 7.94
N ASP A 39 -8.39 -11.53 8.16
CA ASP A 39 -8.85 -10.33 8.88
C ASP A 39 -8.16 -10.17 10.26
N LEU A 40 -8.08 -11.24 11.06
CA LEU A 40 -7.45 -11.16 12.39
C LEU A 40 -5.93 -10.98 12.34
N SER A 41 -5.29 -11.28 11.21
CA SER A 41 -3.84 -11.15 11.04
C SER A 41 -3.42 -9.84 10.34
N LYS A 42 -4.35 -9.14 9.70
CA LYS A 42 -4.11 -7.96 8.84
C LYS A 42 -5.02 -6.76 9.13
N GLY A 43 -6.13 -6.95 9.83
CA GLY A 43 -7.16 -5.93 10.07
C GLY A 43 -7.44 -5.68 11.55
N PHE A 44 -6.47 -5.96 12.44
CA PHE A 44 -6.61 -5.64 13.86
C PHE A 44 -6.44 -4.13 14.12
N ASP A 45 -6.92 -3.67 15.28
CA ASP A 45 -6.80 -2.26 15.65
C ASP A 45 -5.34 -1.79 15.55
N THR A 46 -5.12 -0.64 14.92
CA THR A 46 -3.79 -0.05 14.67
C THR A 46 -2.88 -0.81 13.69
N ALA A 47 -3.39 -1.80 12.93
CA ALA A 47 -2.60 -2.60 11.99
C ALA A 47 -1.96 -1.80 10.84
N CYS A 48 -2.44 -0.58 10.56
CA CYS A 48 -1.91 0.29 9.51
C CYS A 48 -1.48 1.66 10.05
N PRO A 49 -0.32 1.77 10.73
CA PRO A 49 0.29 3.06 11.01
C PRO A 49 0.61 3.79 9.70
N VAL A 50 0.18 5.05 9.57
CA VAL A 50 0.36 5.88 8.38
C VAL A 50 1.04 7.20 8.72
N SER A 51 1.88 7.70 7.82
CA SER A 51 2.51 9.01 7.93
C SER A 51 1.53 10.15 7.69
N GLN A 52 2.02 11.39 7.85
CA GLN A 52 1.34 12.55 7.28
C GLN A 52 1.18 12.40 5.76
N PHE A 53 0.12 13.00 5.23
CA PHE A 53 -0.16 13.05 3.80
C PHE A 53 0.93 13.82 3.05
N VAL A 54 1.38 13.26 1.93
CA VAL A 54 2.33 13.87 1.00
C VAL A 54 1.59 14.18 -0.29
N PRO A 55 1.41 15.47 -0.66
CA PRO A 55 0.75 15.84 -1.91
C PRO A 55 1.42 15.21 -3.14
N LYS A 56 0.63 14.81 -4.14
CA LYS A 56 1.16 14.18 -5.37
C LYS A 56 2.31 14.98 -6.01
N GLN A 57 2.26 16.30 -5.97
CA GLN A 57 3.26 17.19 -6.57
C GLN A 57 4.63 17.11 -5.88
N ALA A 58 4.67 16.69 -4.62
CA ALA A 58 5.93 16.50 -3.88
C ALA A 58 6.66 15.20 -4.29
N ILE A 59 5.97 14.26 -4.96
CA ILE A 59 6.53 13.01 -5.49
C ILE A 59 6.15 12.93 -6.98
N PRO A 60 6.90 13.61 -7.86
CA PRO A 60 6.59 13.66 -9.29
C PRO A 60 6.73 12.30 -9.98
N ASP A 61 7.64 11.44 -9.48
CA ASP A 61 7.83 10.07 -9.95
C ASP A 61 7.65 9.08 -8.79
N PRO A 62 6.46 8.47 -8.63
CA PRO A 62 6.21 7.48 -7.58
C PRO A 62 6.94 6.15 -7.83
N SER A 63 7.51 5.93 -9.03
CA SER A 63 8.27 4.72 -9.36
C SER A 63 9.75 4.80 -8.96
N ASN A 64 10.19 5.90 -8.35
CA ASN A 64 11.57 6.06 -7.91
C ASN A 64 11.66 6.75 -6.53
N VAL A 65 11.07 6.12 -5.53
CA VAL A 65 11.03 6.61 -4.15
C VAL A 65 11.78 5.65 -3.26
N ARG A 66 12.84 6.12 -2.59
CA ARG A 66 13.54 5.34 -1.57
C ARG A 66 12.72 5.31 -0.28
N MET A 67 12.50 4.12 0.25
CA MET A 67 11.83 3.87 1.52
C MET A 67 12.75 3.10 2.46
N TRP A 68 12.71 3.43 3.74
CA TRP A 68 13.54 2.75 4.72
C TRP A 68 12.85 2.69 6.08
N CYS A 69 13.24 1.72 6.91
CA CYS A 69 12.73 1.53 8.26
C CYS A 69 13.88 1.14 9.19
N ARG A 70 13.86 1.68 10.42
CA ARG A 70 14.79 1.33 11.49
C ARG A 70 14.02 0.83 12.70
N ILE A 71 14.55 -0.21 13.33
CA ILE A 71 14.07 -0.71 14.62
C ILE A 71 15.20 -0.48 15.63
N ASN A 72 14.92 0.29 16.68
CA ASN A 72 15.92 0.66 17.69
C ASN A 72 17.21 1.26 17.11
N GLY A 73 17.09 2.02 16.01
CA GLY A 73 18.22 2.66 15.34
C GLY A 73 18.93 1.80 14.30
N GLU A 74 18.66 0.49 14.23
CA GLU A 74 19.25 -0.42 13.26
C GLU A 74 18.39 -0.50 11.99
N MET A 75 19.03 -0.47 10.83
CA MET A 75 18.34 -0.53 9.53
C MET A 75 17.79 -1.93 9.29
N THR A 76 16.48 -2.06 9.13
CA THR A 76 15.81 -3.34 8.83
C THR A 76 15.29 -3.41 7.41
N THR A 77 14.99 -2.27 6.80
CA THR A 77 14.51 -2.20 5.42
C THR A 77 15.08 -0.95 4.75
N ASP A 78 15.58 -1.11 3.54
CA ASP A 78 16.05 -0.03 2.66
C ASP A 78 15.80 -0.47 1.22
N THR A 79 14.84 0.17 0.55
CA THR A 79 14.33 -0.26 -0.76
C THR A 79 13.94 0.94 -1.61
N ASN A 80 13.62 0.70 -2.88
CA ASN A 80 13.12 1.70 -3.81
C ASN A 80 11.87 1.18 -4.54
N THR A 81 10.88 2.04 -4.76
CA THR A 81 9.68 1.70 -5.54
C THR A 81 9.96 1.34 -7.00
N SER A 82 11.17 1.59 -7.51
CA SER A 82 11.62 1.11 -8.82
C SER A 82 11.70 -0.42 -8.90
N GLY A 83 11.70 -1.10 -7.75
CA GLY A 83 11.62 -2.56 -7.65
C GLY A 83 10.20 -3.12 -7.63
N MET A 84 9.16 -2.29 -7.72
CA MET A 84 7.78 -2.78 -7.78
C MET A 84 7.53 -3.57 -9.07
N ILE A 85 6.89 -4.73 -8.94
CA ILE A 85 6.51 -5.58 -10.08
C ILE A 85 5.39 -4.92 -10.90
N PHE A 86 4.47 -4.23 -10.22
CA PHE A 86 3.36 -3.49 -10.81
C PHE A 86 3.47 -2.03 -10.40
N SER A 87 3.31 -1.12 -11.36
CA SER A 87 3.28 0.31 -11.09
C SER A 87 2.03 0.73 -10.30
N VAL A 88 2.09 1.90 -9.67
CA VAL A 88 0.94 2.49 -8.95
C VAL A 88 -0.29 2.60 -9.86
N GLY A 89 -0.10 2.98 -11.14
CA GLY A 89 -1.19 3.08 -12.10
C GLY A 89 -1.84 1.73 -12.43
N GLU A 90 -1.04 0.67 -12.55
CA GLU A 90 -1.55 -0.70 -12.75
C GLU A 90 -2.33 -1.18 -11.53
N LEU A 91 -1.83 -0.96 -10.32
CA LEU A 91 -2.50 -1.36 -9.07
C LEU A 91 -3.86 -0.66 -8.91
N VAL A 92 -3.91 0.66 -9.11
CA VAL A 92 -5.17 1.44 -9.05
C VAL A 92 -6.15 0.98 -10.12
N SER A 93 -5.69 0.81 -11.37
CA SER A 93 -6.54 0.33 -12.46
C SER A 93 -7.10 -1.06 -12.16
N TYR A 94 -6.26 -1.98 -11.69
CA TYR A 94 -6.65 -3.35 -11.38
C TYR A 94 -7.69 -3.41 -10.26
N ILE A 95 -7.41 -2.80 -9.11
CA ILE A 95 -8.30 -2.88 -7.96
C ILE A 95 -9.65 -2.20 -8.23
N SER A 96 -9.66 -1.13 -9.03
CA SER A 96 -10.88 -0.38 -9.39
C SER A 96 -11.92 -1.20 -10.17
N GLN A 97 -11.54 -2.36 -10.71
CA GLN A 97 -12.44 -3.29 -11.40
C GLN A 97 -13.27 -4.14 -10.42
N PHE A 98 -12.76 -4.32 -9.20
CA PHE A 98 -13.38 -5.17 -8.17
C PHE A 98 -14.01 -4.34 -7.06
N MET A 99 -13.37 -3.25 -6.67
CA MET A 99 -13.82 -2.34 -5.61
C MET A 99 -13.83 -0.91 -6.12
N THR A 100 -14.92 -0.19 -5.90
CA THR A 100 -14.95 1.25 -6.17
C THR A 100 -14.12 1.94 -5.09
N LEU A 101 -13.11 2.70 -5.49
CA LEU A 101 -12.29 3.51 -4.58
C LEU A 101 -12.94 4.89 -4.42
N GLU A 102 -13.33 5.23 -3.21
CA GLU A 102 -13.87 6.54 -2.84
C GLU A 102 -12.76 7.56 -2.60
N PRO A 103 -13.07 8.88 -2.60
CA PRO A 103 -12.09 9.89 -2.23
C PRO A 103 -11.48 9.58 -0.85
N LEU A 104 -10.14 9.60 -0.78
CA LEU A 104 -9.34 9.32 0.42
C LEU A 104 -9.26 7.84 0.82
N ASP A 105 -9.79 6.91 0.03
CA ASP A 105 -9.40 5.50 0.16
C ASP A 105 -7.90 5.34 -0.09
N LEU A 106 -7.29 4.43 0.67
CA LEU A 106 -5.85 4.17 0.64
C LEU A 106 -5.55 2.78 0.08
N LEU A 107 -4.51 2.70 -0.75
CA LEU A 107 -3.97 1.45 -1.28
C LEU A 107 -2.51 1.32 -0.80
N LEU A 108 -2.18 0.18 -0.19
CA LEU A 108 -0.81 -0.21 0.20
C LEU A 108 -0.22 -1.17 -0.84
#